data_AF-A0A0H2RIA0-F1
#
_entry.id   AF-A0A0H2RIA0-F1
#
_cell.length_a   1.000
_cell.length_b   1.000
_cell.length_c   1.000
_cell.angle_alpha   90.00
_cell.angle_beta   90.00
_cell.angle_gamma   90.00
#
_symmetry.space_group_name_H-M   'P 1'
#
loop_
_entity.id
_entity.type
_entity.pdbx_description
1 polymer ?
#
loop_
_entity_poly.entity_id
_entity_poly.type
_entity_poly.pdbx_seq_one_letter_code
_entity_poly.pdbx_strand_id
1 'polypeptide(L)'
;MPTSVKLEADSELHPAPRRELQFAPAPPSNMTGKLGYGYAIPPDVVRKAIYAAFGDEKTDPQQVFSTFRWRCRKAISPTLDPKAPHFEVRRDIEEQDDETLCNFFVAIATNRARVLPPKEEVERLKVFLETDDEPQWCEIA
;
A
#
# COMPACT_ATOMS: atom_id res chain seq x y z
N MET A 1 -50.57 -35.00 12.91
CA MET A 1 -50.49 -33.63 12.36
C MET A 1 -49.00 -33.25 12.23
N PRO A 2 -48.34 -33.49 11.09
CA PRO A 2 -47.03 -32.89 10.83
C PRO A 2 -47.19 -31.67 9.92
N THR A 3 -46.95 -30.48 10.46
CA THR A 3 -46.91 -29.26 9.64
C THR A 3 -45.53 -29.19 8.99
N SER A 4 -45.51 -29.41 7.68
CA SER A 4 -44.37 -29.13 6.81
C SER A 4 -44.10 -27.63 6.79
N VAL A 5 -42.85 -27.24 7.00
CA VAL A 5 -42.38 -25.90 6.64
C VAL A 5 -41.26 -26.10 5.63
N LYS A 6 -41.60 -25.93 4.35
CA LYS A 6 -40.62 -25.71 3.28
C LYS A 6 -40.13 -24.27 3.43
N LEU A 7 -38.87 -24.09 3.81
CA LEU A 7 -38.14 -22.84 3.55
C LEU A 7 -37.44 -23.02 2.20
N GLU A 8 -38.06 -22.53 1.14
CA GLU A 8 -37.37 -22.22 -0.11
C GLU A 8 -36.76 -20.83 0.07
N ALA A 9 -35.47 -20.80 0.37
CA ALA A 9 -34.66 -19.59 0.31
C ALA A 9 -33.89 -19.62 -1.01
N ASP A 10 -34.54 -19.21 -2.10
CA ASP A 10 -33.86 -18.78 -3.32
C ASP A 10 -33.12 -17.47 -3.01
N SER A 11 -31.92 -17.59 -2.45
CA SER A 11 -30.92 -16.53 -2.55
C SER A 11 -30.15 -16.76 -3.85
N GLU A 12 -30.64 -16.16 -4.93
CA GLU A 12 -29.85 -15.90 -6.12
C GLU A 12 -28.70 -14.95 -5.73
N LEU A 13 -27.63 -15.53 -5.20
CA LEU A 13 -26.33 -14.89 -5.12
C LEU A 13 -25.85 -14.67 -6.55
N HIS A 14 -26.18 -13.52 -7.13
CA HIS A 14 -25.46 -13.03 -8.28
C HIS A 14 -23.97 -12.98 -7.91
N PRO A 15 -23.09 -13.76 -8.56
CA PRO A 15 -21.67 -13.62 -8.33
C PRO A 15 -21.29 -12.20 -8.72
N ALA A 16 -20.80 -11.43 -7.76
CA ALA A 16 -20.20 -10.13 -8.03
C ALA A 16 -19.19 -10.30 -9.19
N PRO A 17 -19.13 -9.35 -10.14
CA PRO A 17 -18.24 -9.46 -11.29
C PRO A 17 -16.82 -9.74 -10.79
N ARG A 18 -16.23 -10.85 -11.26
CA ARG A 18 -14.85 -11.22 -10.93
C ARG A 18 -13.96 -10.06 -11.37
N ARG A 19 -13.43 -9.29 -10.42
CA ARG A 19 -12.42 -8.27 -10.70
C ARG A 19 -11.23 -8.98 -11.34
N GLU A 20 -10.86 -8.54 -12.54
CA GLU A 20 -9.66 -9.06 -13.21
C GLU A 20 -8.44 -8.75 -12.34
N LEU A 21 -7.68 -9.79 -12.00
CA LEU A 21 -6.45 -9.64 -11.24
C LEU A 21 -5.40 -8.96 -12.12
N GLN A 22 -4.88 -7.84 -11.66
CA GLN A 22 -3.75 -7.16 -12.28
C GLN A 22 -2.46 -7.61 -11.61
N PHE A 23 -1.38 -7.63 -12.38
CA PHE A 23 -0.07 -8.07 -11.90
C PHE A 23 0.99 -7.02 -12.19
N ALA A 24 1.90 -6.82 -11.24
CA ALA A 24 3.11 -6.04 -11.41
C ALA A 24 3.94 -6.62 -12.57
N PRO A 25 4.72 -5.82 -13.31
CA PRO A 25 5.63 -6.31 -14.36
C PRO A 25 6.67 -7.29 -13.78
N ALA A 26 7.39 -8.03 -14.63
CA ALA A 26 8.48 -8.86 -14.13
C ALA A 26 9.60 -7.96 -13.56
N PRO A 27 10.25 -8.34 -12.45
CA PRO A 27 11.39 -7.59 -11.95
C PRO A 27 12.56 -7.61 -12.95
N PRO A 28 13.39 -6.56 -12.99
CA PRO A 28 14.61 -6.54 -13.79
C PRO A 28 15.52 -7.73 -13.47
N SER A 29 16.13 -8.33 -14.50
CA SER A 29 16.96 -9.54 -14.34
C SER A 29 18.27 -9.31 -13.57
N ASN A 30 18.70 -8.06 -13.45
CA ASN A 30 19.89 -7.65 -12.70
C ASN A 30 19.62 -7.40 -11.20
N MET A 31 18.36 -7.38 -10.75
CA MET A 31 18.01 -7.21 -9.34
C MET A 31 17.90 -8.58 -8.65
N THR A 32 18.43 -8.68 -7.43
CA THR A 32 18.39 -9.93 -6.65
C THR A 32 17.86 -9.69 -5.24
N GLY A 33 17.45 -10.76 -4.54
CA GLY A 33 16.95 -10.65 -3.16
C GLY A 33 15.44 -10.34 -3.04
N LYS A 34 15.08 -9.58 -1.99
CA LYS A 34 13.68 -9.20 -1.70
C LYS A 34 13.37 -7.91 -2.45
N LEU A 35 12.40 -7.98 -3.37
CA LEU A 35 12.03 -6.84 -4.21
C LEU A 35 10.60 -6.39 -3.94
N GLY A 36 10.43 -5.08 -3.86
CA GLY A 36 9.13 -4.41 -3.80
C GLY A 36 8.85 -3.67 -5.10
N TYR A 37 7.61 -3.73 -5.56
CA TYR A 37 7.09 -2.89 -6.63
C TYR A 37 6.17 -1.84 -6.03
N GLY A 38 6.43 -0.56 -6.26
CA GLY A 38 5.72 0.52 -5.57
C GLY A 38 6.38 1.89 -5.70
N TYR A 39 6.20 2.72 -4.68
CA TYR A 39 6.55 4.14 -4.74
C TYR A 39 7.56 4.53 -3.67
N ALA A 40 8.52 5.36 -4.06
CA ALA A 40 9.32 6.13 -3.10
C ALA A 40 8.41 7.17 -2.42
N ILE A 41 8.77 7.55 -1.19
CA ILE A 41 8.01 8.55 -0.43
C ILE A 41 8.69 9.91 -0.63
N PRO A 42 8.01 10.90 -1.22
CA PRO A 42 8.56 12.25 -1.29
C PRO A 42 8.63 12.89 0.11
N PRO A 43 9.78 13.43 0.54
CA PRO A 43 9.94 14.07 1.86
C PRO A 43 8.90 15.16 2.15
N ASP A 44 8.50 15.92 1.13
CA ASP A 44 7.51 16.99 1.26
C ASP A 44 6.13 16.47 1.66
N VAL A 45 5.76 15.29 1.17
CA VAL A 45 4.48 14.66 1.49
C VAL A 45 4.47 14.22 2.95
N VAL A 46 5.60 13.70 3.45
CA VAL A 46 5.75 13.36 4.87
C VAL A 46 5.56 14.60 5.72
N ARG A 47 6.29 15.69 5.42
CA ARG A 47 6.15 16.95 6.15
C ARG A 47 4.71 17.47 6.17
N LYS A 48 4.03 17.49 5.00
CA LYS A 48 2.63 17.89 4.91
C LYS A 48 1.71 16.98 5.73
N ALA A 49 1.90 15.66 5.66
CA ALA A 49 1.08 14.69 6.37
C ALA A 49 1.23 14.80 7.89
N ILE A 50 2.45 15.06 8.37
CA ILE A 50 2.76 15.26 9.80
C ILE A 50 2.25 16.63 10.27
N TYR A 51 2.49 17.70 9.52
CA TYR A 51 1.97 19.02 9.84
C TYR A 51 0.44 19.02 9.92
N ALA A 52 -0.24 18.34 8.99
CA ALA A 52 -1.68 18.18 9.02
C ALA A 52 -2.19 17.28 10.18
N ALA A 53 -1.31 16.61 10.92
CA ALA A 53 -1.67 15.78 12.08
C ALA A 53 -1.35 16.46 13.42
N PHE A 54 -0.21 17.16 13.50
CA PHE A 54 0.34 17.69 14.76
C PHE A 54 0.62 19.20 14.72
N GLY A 55 0.39 19.88 13.58
CA GLY A 55 0.77 21.28 13.41
C GLY A 55 2.27 21.50 13.54
N ASP A 56 2.66 22.54 14.27
CA ASP A 56 4.05 22.92 14.54
C ASP A 56 4.68 22.20 15.76
N GLU A 57 3.99 21.21 16.33
CA GLU A 57 4.51 20.46 17.46
C GLU A 57 5.72 19.60 17.05
N LYS A 58 6.75 19.57 17.91
CA LYS A 58 7.87 18.65 17.73
C LYS A 58 7.37 17.22 17.84
N THR A 59 7.59 16.45 16.78
CA THR A 59 7.26 15.02 16.71
C THR A 59 8.55 14.21 16.68
N ASP A 60 8.54 13.07 17.37
CA ASP A 60 9.67 12.14 17.29
C ASP A 60 9.57 11.27 16.02
N PRO A 61 10.68 10.66 15.56
CA PRO A 61 10.68 9.88 14.32
C PRO A 61 9.71 8.68 14.33
N GLN A 62 9.46 8.07 15.49
CA GLN A 62 8.51 6.97 15.61
C GLN A 62 7.06 7.46 15.43
N GLN A 63 6.72 8.64 15.94
CA GLN A 63 5.43 9.30 15.70
C GLN A 63 5.25 9.66 14.23
N VAL A 64 6.30 10.19 13.59
CA VAL A 64 6.31 10.49 12.14
C VAL A 64 5.99 9.23 11.35
N PHE A 65 6.79 8.17 11.54
CA PHE A 65 6.60 6.89 10.86
C PHE A 65 5.20 6.32 11.09
N SER A 66 4.75 6.24 12.35
CA SER A 66 3.48 5.61 12.71
C SER A 66 2.29 6.35 12.09
N THR A 67 2.34 7.68 12.12
CA THR A 67 1.29 8.55 11.56
C THR A 67 1.23 8.43 10.05
N PHE A 68 2.39 8.52 9.39
CA PHE A 68 2.47 8.42 7.95
C PHE A 68 1.98 7.06 7.45
N ARG A 69 2.48 5.98 8.08
CA ARG A 69 2.07 4.59 7.79
C ARG A 69 0.56 4.41 7.94
N TRP A 70 -0.03 4.96 9.00
CA TRP A 70 -1.47 4.87 9.22
C TRP A 70 -2.27 5.62 8.15
N ARG A 71 -1.87 6.84 7.78
CA ARG A 71 -2.54 7.62 6.72
C ARG A 71 -2.45 6.93 5.36
N CYS A 72 -1.29 6.39 5.01
CA CYS A 72 -1.13 5.64 3.77
C CYS A 72 -1.97 4.35 3.74
N ARG A 73 -2.07 3.64 4.88
CA ARG A 73 -2.97 2.49 5.03
C ARG A 73 -4.45 2.85 4.95
N LYS A 74 -4.82 4.11 5.17
CA LYS A 74 -6.19 4.59 4.94
C LYS A 74 -6.42 4.92 3.47
N ALA A 75 -5.38 5.30 2.73
CA ALA A 75 -5.46 5.59 1.30
C ALA A 75 -5.76 4.32 0.48
N ILE A 76 -5.20 3.18 0.87
CA ILE A 76 -5.48 1.89 0.20
C ILE A 76 -6.25 0.94 1.11
N SER A 77 -7.23 0.23 0.55
CA SER A 77 -8.26 -0.43 1.35
C SER A 77 -7.75 -1.74 1.95
N PRO A 78 -8.17 -2.12 3.17
CA PRO A 78 -7.85 -3.42 3.76
C PRO A 78 -8.57 -4.62 3.10
N THR A 79 -9.25 -4.44 1.97
CA THR A 79 -10.23 -5.42 1.44
C THR A 79 -9.65 -6.58 0.63
N LEU A 80 -8.40 -6.52 0.16
CA LEU A 80 -7.78 -7.61 -0.64
C LEU A 80 -6.54 -8.22 0.00
N ASP A 81 -5.73 -7.42 0.69
CA ASP A 81 -4.70 -7.90 1.59
C ASP A 81 -4.64 -6.98 2.83
N PRO A 82 -4.97 -7.48 4.03
CA PRO A 82 -4.89 -6.67 5.25
C PRO A 82 -3.46 -6.22 5.58
N LYS A 83 -2.44 -6.77 4.91
CA LYS A 83 -1.03 -6.42 5.08
C LYS A 83 -0.52 -5.44 4.02
N ALA A 84 -1.24 -5.23 2.91
CA ALA A 84 -0.92 -4.21 1.92
C ALA A 84 -1.42 -2.82 2.38
N PRO A 85 -0.65 -1.75 2.15
CA PRO A 85 0.64 -1.73 1.48
C PRO A 85 1.73 -2.12 2.47
N HIS A 86 2.82 -2.66 1.94
CA HIS A 86 4.01 -2.93 2.72
C HIS A 86 4.85 -1.65 2.79
N PHE A 87 5.11 -1.21 4.02
CA PHE A 87 6.06 -0.14 4.30
C PHE A 87 7.40 -0.78 4.59
N GLU A 88 8.34 -0.60 3.68
CA GLU A 88 9.62 -1.31 3.70
C GLU A 88 10.76 -0.31 3.54
N VAL A 89 11.92 -0.61 4.14
CA VAL A 89 13.12 0.22 3.99
C VAL A 89 13.85 -0.19 2.71
N ARG A 90 14.26 0.80 1.93
CA ARG A 90 15.09 0.64 0.73
C ARG A 90 16.49 0.18 1.11
N ARG A 91 17.02 -0.78 0.36
CA ARG A 91 18.41 -1.25 0.54
C ARG A 91 19.44 -0.50 -0.28
N ASP A 92 19.00 0.29 -1.26
CA ASP A 92 19.85 1.04 -2.18
C ASP A 92 20.20 2.45 -1.67
N ILE A 93 19.69 2.85 -0.50
CA ILE A 93 20.01 4.12 0.15
C ILE A 93 20.84 3.83 1.40
N GLU A 94 22.06 4.39 1.45
CA GLU A 94 22.98 4.22 2.60
C GLU A 94 22.61 5.12 3.79
N GLU A 95 22.01 6.27 3.55
CA GLU A 95 21.67 7.26 4.58
C GLU A 95 20.24 7.06 5.10
N GLN A 96 20.10 6.79 6.39
CA GLN A 96 18.80 6.68 7.05
C GLN A 96 18.41 8.03 7.63
N ASP A 97 17.33 8.61 7.12
CA ASP A 97 16.69 9.81 7.67
C ASP A 97 15.24 9.48 8.03
N ASP A 98 15.03 9.22 9.32
CA ASP A 98 13.73 8.84 9.86
C ASP A 98 12.76 10.02 9.98
N GLU A 99 13.23 11.27 9.85
CA GLU A 99 12.36 12.46 9.86
C GLU A 99 11.68 12.66 8.51
N THR A 100 12.39 12.37 7.41
CA THR A 100 11.86 12.54 6.05
C THR A 100 11.29 11.26 5.46
N LEU A 101 11.56 10.10 6.07
CA LEU A 101 11.22 8.77 5.59
C LEU A 101 11.69 8.51 4.15
N CYS A 102 12.74 9.20 3.68
CA CYS A 102 13.23 9.10 2.30
C CYS A 102 13.78 7.70 1.96
N ASN A 103 14.23 6.99 2.99
CA ASN A 103 14.67 5.60 2.95
C ASN A 103 13.51 4.60 2.92
N PHE A 104 12.26 5.03 3.12
CA PHE A 104 11.10 4.16 3.08
C PHE A 104 10.48 4.08 1.67
N PHE A 105 9.85 2.94 1.43
CA PHE A 105 9.21 2.58 0.18
C PHE A 105 7.85 1.96 0.46
N VAL A 106 6.82 2.42 -0.27
CA VAL A 106 5.47 1.88 -0.19
C VAL A 106 5.32 0.81 -1.28
N ALA A 107 5.62 -0.43 -0.92
CA ALA A 107 5.45 -1.57 -1.82
C ALA A 107 3.98 -2.00 -1.89
N ILE A 108 3.44 -1.97 -3.11
CA ILE A 108 2.08 -2.43 -3.44
C ILE A 108 2.07 -3.88 -3.96
N ALA A 109 3.22 -4.40 -4.36
CA ALA A 109 3.44 -5.81 -4.67
C ALA A 109 4.89 -6.21 -4.37
N THR A 110 5.16 -7.52 -4.36
CA THR A 110 6.51 -8.05 -4.16
C THR A 110 6.88 -9.03 -5.27
N ASN A 111 8.16 -9.38 -5.42
CA ASN A 111 8.58 -10.39 -6.39
C ASN A 111 7.98 -11.79 -6.11
N ARG A 112 7.54 -12.07 -4.87
CA ARG A 112 6.86 -13.32 -4.49
C ARG A 112 5.35 -13.26 -4.71
N ALA A 113 4.75 -12.08 -4.58
CA ALA A 113 3.32 -11.83 -4.75
C ALA A 113 3.12 -10.60 -5.63
N ARG A 114 3.01 -10.84 -6.94
CA ARG A 114 2.91 -9.78 -7.97
C ARG A 114 1.50 -9.25 -8.17
N VAL A 115 0.50 -9.76 -7.45
CA VAL A 115 -0.89 -9.28 -7.58
C VAL A 115 -0.94 -7.82 -7.10
N LEU A 116 -1.49 -6.95 -7.93
CA LEU A 116 -1.65 -5.54 -7.61
C LEU A 116 -2.97 -5.29 -6.87
N PRO A 117 -3.01 -4.26 -6.01
CA PRO A 117 -4.27 -3.71 -5.53
C PRO A 117 -5.15 -3.23 -6.70
N PRO A 118 -6.46 -3.04 -6.47
CA PRO A 118 -7.36 -2.43 -7.45
C PRO A 118 -6.83 -1.09 -7.94
N LYS A 119 -7.08 -0.76 -9.20
CA LYS A 119 -6.61 0.49 -9.81
C LYS A 119 -7.04 1.71 -8.98
N GLU A 120 -8.27 1.72 -8.47
CA GLU A 120 -8.80 2.83 -7.66
C GLU A 120 -8.06 3.00 -6.31
N GLU A 121 -7.44 1.95 -5.79
CA GLU A 121 -6.58 2.03 -4.61
C GLU A 121 -5.20 2.56 -4.96
N VAL A 122 -4.63 2.10 -6.08
CA VAL A 122 -3.35 2.61 -6.58
C VAL A 122 -3.45 4.12 -6.88
N GLU A 123 -4.54 4.57 -7.52
CA GLU A 123 -4.77 6.00 -7.78
C GLU A 123 -4.92 6.81 -6.48
N ARG A 124 -5.63 6.29 -5.47
CA ARG A 124 -5.71 6.95 -4.15
C ARG A 124 -4.36 7.04 -3.47
N LEU A 125 -3.50 6.03 -3.64
CA LEU A 125 -2.13 6.06 -3.15
C LEU A 125 -1.31 7.14 -3.87
N LYS A 126 -1.40 7.23 -5.20
CA LYS A 126 -0.72 8.27 -5.99
C LYS A 126 -1.13 9.67 -5.53
N VAL A 127 -2.43 9.90 -5.34
CA VAL A 127 -2.96 11.16 -4.81
C VAL A 127 -2.43 11.46 -3.40
N PHE A 128 -2.42 10.46 -2.51
CA PHE A 128 -1.87 10.64 -1.15
C PHE A 128 -0.37 10.94 -1.17
N LEU A 129 0.38 10.28 -2.04
CA LEU A 129 1.81 10.48 -2.24
C LEU A 129 2.14 11.69 -3.12
N GLU A 130 1.12 12.45 -3.57
CA GLU A 130 1.25 13.58 -4.49
C GLU A 130 2.22 13.29 -5.66
N THR A 131 2.14 12.08 -6.24
CA THR A 131 3.06 11.61 -7.28
C THR A 131 2.31 11.21 -8.54
N ASP A 132 2.85 11.64 -9.68
CA ASP A 132 2.43 11.19 -11.00
C ASP A 132 3.29 10.02 -11.51
N ASP A 133 4.33 9.64 -10.78
CA ASP A 133 5.27 8.60 -11.18
C ASP A 133 4.58 7.24 -11.29
N GLU A 134 5.17 6.39 -12.12
CA GLU A 134 4.81 4.98 -12.18
C GLU A 134 5.53 4.19 -11.08
N PRO A 135 4.92 3.13 -10.53
CA PRO A 135 5.58 2.30 -9.55
C PRO A 135 6.79 1.60 -10.14
N GLN A 136 7.84 1.45 -9.34
CA GLN A 136 9.13 0.91 -9.77
C GLN A 136 9.53 -0.29 -8.92
N TRP A 137 10.44 -1.10 -9.43
CA TRP A 137 11.08 -2.17 -8.66
C TRP A 137 12.23 -1.60 -7.83
N CYS A 138 12.31 -2.00 -6.55
CA CYS A 138 13.38 -1.63 -5.64
C CYS A 138 13.75 -2.82 -4.75
N GLU A 139 15.02 -2.90 -4.33
CA GLU A 139 15.45 -3.82 -3.28
C GLU A 139 14.99 -3.28 -1.91
N ILE A 140 14.39 -4.18 -1.11
CA ILE A 140 13.77 -3.84 0.18
C ILE A 140 14.27 -4.75 1.31
N ALA A 141 14.18 -4.27 2.54
CA ALA A 141 14.60 -4.96 3.76
C ALA A 141 13.84 -6.27 4.01
#